data_AF-A0AA40LG35-F1
#
_entry.id   AF-A0AA40LG35-F1
#
_cell.length_a   1.000
_cell.length_b   1.000
_cell.length_c   1.000
_cell.angle_alpha   90.00
_cell.angle_beta   90.00
_cell.angle_gamma   90.00
#
_symmetry.space_group_name_H-M   'P 1'
#
loop_
_entity.id
_entity.type
_entity.pdbx_description
1 polymer ?
#
loop_
_entity_poly.entity_id
_entity_poly.type
_entity_poly.pdbx_seq_one_letter_code
_entity_poly.pdbx_strand_id
1 'polypeptide(L)'
;MGVSRTWTSPPSPELFTTQTSGRPVPAAIGLPRAAQRPQPHRPACRGLRHRAVVLDPPWPHALSPHSLFDMGGEYYCFASDITCSFPANGKFTQDQKAIYEAVLRSCRAVMSSMKPGVWWPDMHRLADRIHLEELARIGILSGSIDAMVQAHLGAVFMPHGLGHFLGIDVHDVGGYPEGVERIDEPGLRSLRTARHLEPGMVLTVEPGIYFIDHLLDEALADPARACFFNREVLQRFRGFGGVRIEEDVVVTDSGTELLTCVPRTVEEIEACMAGCDKAFTSFSGPK
;
A
#
# COMPACT_ATOMS: atom_id res chain seq x y z
N MET A 1 5.93 54.46 -27.82
CA MET A 1 5.11 53.97 -28.94
C MET A 1 5.07 52.45 -28.84
N GLY A 2 3.87 51.89 -28.65
CA GLY A 2 3.68 50.47 -28.32
C GLY A 2 3.85 49.54 -29.53
N VAL A 3 4.38 48.35 -29.29
CA VAL A 3 4.42 47.26 -30.27
C VAL A 3 3.34 46.25 -29.89
N SER A 4 2.30 46.18 -30.71
CA SER A 4 1.25 45.17 -30.66
C SER A 4 1.82 43.81 -31.07
N ARG A 5 1.57 42.76 -30.29
CA ARG A 5 1.76 41.37 -30.71
C ARG A 5 0.40 40.71 -30.76
N THR A 6 -0.03 40.36 -31.97
CA THR A 6 -1.20 39.53 -32.23
C THR A 6 -0.86 38.06 -31.95
N TRP A 7 -1.73 37.38 -31.22
CA TRP A 7 -1.66 35.94 -30.97
C TRP A 7 -2.45 35.21 -32.06
N THR A 8 -1.83 34.26 -32.74
CA THR A 8 -2.51 33.28 -33.60
C THR A 8 -2.69 31.96 -32.84
N SER A 9 -3.90 31.41 -32.87
CA SER A 9 -4.23 30.12 -32.24
C SER A 9 -3.56 28.94 -32.96
N PRO A 10 -3.15 27.87 -32.24
CA PRO A 10 -2.64 26.66 -32.88
C PRO A 10 -3.77 25.80 -33.48
N PRO A 11 -3.49 24.97 -34.50
CA PRO A 11 -4.48 24.10 -35.13
C PRO A 11 -4.77 22.85 -34.28
N SER A 12 -5.98 22.32 -34.46
CA SER A 12 -6.51 21.11 -33.84
C SER A 12 -5.69 19.86 -34.21
N PRO A 13 -5.49 18.88 -33.30
CA PRO A 13 -4.76 17.67 -33.65
C PRO A 13 -5.62 16.67 -34.43
N GLU A 14 -5.14 16.25 -35.59
CA GLU A 14 -5.62 15.11 -36.36
C GLU A 14 -5.28 13.78 -35.66
N LEU A 15 -6.22 12.84 -35.72
CA LEU A 15 -6.09 11.47 -35.21
C LEU A 15 -5.21 10.63 -36.15
N PHE A 16 -3.97 10.34 -35.76
CA PHE A 16 -3.17 9.29 -36.36
C PHE A 16 -3.38 7.95 -35.64
N THR A 17 -3.87 6.96 -36.37
CA THR A 17 -3.92 5.56 -35.96
C THR A 17 -2.61 4.88 -36.37
N THR A 18 -1.83 4.41 -35.40
CA THR A 18 -0.70 3.50 -35.64
C THR A 18 -1.05 2.12 -35.14
N GLN A 19 -1.20 1.18 -36.08
CA GLN A 19 -1.09 -0.25 -35.83
C GLN A 19 0.34 -0.56 -35.34
N THR A 20 0.48 -1.31 -34.24
CA THR A 20 1.70 -2.08 -33.98
C THR A 20 1.36 -3.48 -33.52
N SER A 21 2.17 -4.39 -34.06
CA SER A 21 2.17 -5.84 -34.02
C SER A 21 2.43 -6.43 -32.63
N GLY A 22 1.88 -7.63 -32.41
CA GLY A 22 1.93 -8.32 -31.12
C GLY A 22 3.28 -8.86 -30.69
N ARG A 23 3.48 -8.80 -29.36
CA ARG A 23 4.08 -9.79 -28.45
C ARG A 23 3.48 -9.52 -27.05
N PRO A 24 3.00 -10.52 -26.29
CA PRO A 24 2.44 -10.28 -24.97
C PRO A 24 3.55 -9.98 -23.97
N VAL A 25 3.47 -8.80 -23.35
CA VAL A 25 4.17 -8.44 -22.11
C VAL A 25 3.29 -8.95 -20.95
N PRO A 26 3.82 -9.58 -19.89
CA PRO A 26 2.99 -10.02 -18.77
C PRO A 26 2.29 -8.80 -18.15
N ALA A 27 0.96 -8.90 -18.01
CA ALA A 27 0.14 -7.84 -17.48
C ALA A 27 0.52 -7.55 -16.02
N ALA A 28 0.98 -6.33 -15.77
CA ALA A 28 0.90 -5.74 -14.44
C ALA A 28 -0.56 -5.78 -13.99
N ILE A 29 -0.80 -6.16 -12.75
CA ILE A 29 -2.12 -6.28 -12.11
C ILE A 29 -2.89 -4.97 -12.33
N GLY A 30 -3.82 -4.99 -13.28
CA GLY A 30 -4.59 -3.84 -13.71
C GLY A 30 -5.71 -3.56 -12.72
N LEU A 31 -5.54 -2.49 -11.95
CA LEU A 31 -6.58 -1.88 -11.11
C LEU A 31 -7.79 -1.45 -11.96
N PRO A 32 -9.04 -1.71 -11.55
CA PRO A 32 -10.21 -1.20 -12.26
C PRO A 32 -10.29 0.32 -12.13
N ARG A 33 -10.44 1.02 -13.26
CA ARG A 33 -10.78 2.45 -13.29
C ARG A 33 -12.21 2.65 -12.76
N ALA A 34 -12.36 3.39 -11.67
CA ALA A 34 -13.68 3.90 -11.26
C ALA A 34 -14.25 4.87 -12.31
N ALA A 35 -15.54 4.76 -12.59
CA ALA A 35 -16.25 5.49 -13.63
C ALA A 35 -16.35 7.00 -13.32
N GLN A 36 -15.99 7.84 -14.28
CA GLN A 36 -16.21 9.30 -14.25
C GLN A 36 -17.59 9.62 -14.85
N ARG A 37 -18.42 10.41 -14.16
CA ARG A 37 -19.55 11.12 -14.79
C ARG A 37 -19.14 12.57 -15.07
N PRO A 38 -19.39 13.12 -16.27
CA PRO A 38 -19.10 14.52 -16.56
C PRO A 38 -20.21 15.42 -15.99
N GLN A 39 -19.83 16.54 -15.37
CA GLN A 39 -20.71 17.66 -15.02
C GLN A 39 -20.08 18.95 -15.55
N PRO A 40 -20.86 19.86 -16.20
CA PRO A 40 -20.31 21.06 -16.81
C PRO A 40 -20.29 22.24 -15.82
N HIS A 41 -19.13 22.92 -15.77
CA HIS A 41 -18.88 24.25 -15.19
C HIS A 41 -18.80 24.42 -13.65
N ARG A 42 -17.56 24.47 -13.11
CA ARG A 42 -16.96 25.44 -12.12
C ARG A 42 -15.77 24.80 -11.37
N PRO A 43 -14.99 25.59 -10.60
CA PRO A 43 -13.58 25.91 -10.84
C PRO A 43 -12.64 24.70 -10.80
N ALA A 44 -11.40 24.85 -11.26
CA ALA A 44 -10.41 23.78 -11.47
C ALA A 44 -9.88 23.08 -10.20
N CYS A 45 -10.73 22.74 -9.23
CA CYS A 45 -10.47 21.72 -8.22
C CYS A 45 -11.12 20.42 -8.73
N ARG A 46 -10.31 19.52 -9.28
CA ARG A 46 -10.79 18.18 -9.64
C ARG A 46 -11.20 17.49 -8.34
N GLY A 47 -12.47 17.10 -8.24
CA GLY A 47 -13.02 16.51 -7.02
C GLY A 47 -12.29 15.24 -6.56
N LEU A 48 -12.34 15.04 -5.23
CA LEU A 48 -12.02 13.83 -4.46
C LEU A 48 -11.70 12.60 -5.33
N ARG A 49 -10.41 12.32 -5.51
CA ARG A 49 -9.97 11.04 -6.06
C ARG A 49 -9.97 10.01 -4.94
N HIS A 50 -11.14 9.45 -4.63
CA HIS A 50 -11.19 8.22 -3.83
C HIS A 50 -10.58 7.09 -4.66
N ARG A 51 -9.35 6.69 -4.34
CA ARG A 51 -8.90 5.33 -4.62
C ARG A 51 -9.34 4.51 -3.42
N ALA A 52 -10.36 3.68 -3.62
CA ALA A 52 -10.69 2.61 -2.69
C ALA A 52 -10.15 1.32 -3.32
N VAL A 53 -9.07 0.77 -2.78
CA VAL A 53 -8.65 -0.59 -3.14
C VAL A 53 -9.23 -1.53 -2.10
N VAL A 54 -10.37 -2.12 -2.42
CA VAL A 54 -10.84 -3.32 -1.71
C VAL A 54 -10.17 -4.49 -2.40
N LEU A 55 -9.31 -5.23 -1.70
CA LEU A 55 -8.75 -6.49 -2.24
C LEU A 55 -9.78 -7.64 -2.24
N ASP A 56 -11.05 -7.35 -1.94
CA ASP A 56 -12.17 -8.29 -2.05
C ASP A 56 -12.77 -8.28 -3.46
N PRO A 57 -13.42 -9.38 -3.88
CA PRO A 57 -14.17 -9.40 -5.13
C PRO A 57 -15.15 -8.22 -5.21
N PRO A 58 -15.31 -7.59 -6.39
CA PRO A 58 -16.23 -6.48 -6.54
C PRO A 58 -17.66 -6.89 -6.14
N TRP A 59 -18.38 -5.98 -5.51
CA TRP A 59 -19.81 -6.11 -5.21
C TRP A 59 -20.58 -6.74 -6.40
N PRO A 60 -21.45 -7.76 -6.21
CA PRO A 60 -22.30 -8.00 -5.04
C PRO A 60 -21.91 -9.21 -4.17
N HIS A 61 -20.66 -9.67 -4.22
CA HIS A 61 -20.23 -10.81 -3.41
C HIS A 61 -20.24 -10.47 -1.90
N ALA A 62 -20.52 -11.46 -1.06
CA ALA A 62 -20.45 -11.31 0.39
C ALA A 62 -19.05 -10.81 0.79
N LEU A 63 -19.00 -9.86 1.73
CA LEU A 63 -17.75 -9.36 2.28
C LEU A 63 -16.89 -10.55 2.74
N SER A 64 -15.61 -10.52 2.36
CA SER A 64 -14.62 -11.43 2.92
C SER A 64 -14.65 -11.34 4.46
N PRO A 65 -14.33 -12.42 5.19
CA PRO A 65 -14.18 -12.35 6.65
C PRO A 65 -13.14 -11.32 7.11
N HIS A 66 -12.27 -10.83 6.22
CA HIS A 66 -11.30 -9.77 6.46
C HIS A 66 -11.45 -8.65 5.43
N SER A 67 -11.40 -7.39 5.86
CA SER A 67 -11.51 -6.22 4.99
C SER A 67 -10.23 -5.38 5.07
N LEU A 68 -9.78 -4.91 3.91
CA LEU A 68 -8.68 -3.96 3.77
C LEU A 68 -9.21 -2.76 2.99
N PHE A 69 -9.31 -1.61 3.64
CA PHE A 69 -9.79 -0.37 3.08
C PHE A 69 -8.65 0.64 3.03
N ASP A 70 -8.09 0.78 1.84
CA ASP A 70 -7.15 1.82 1.46
C ASP A 70 -7.94 2.97 0.84
N MET A 71 -7.99 4.12 1.53
CA MET A 71 -8.79 5.27 1.13
C MET A 71 -8.12 6.59 1.57
N GLY A 72 -7.81 7.41 0.57
CA GLY A 72 -7.34 8.78 0.73
C GLY A 72 -8.39 9.85 0.42
N GLY A 73 -8.17 11.04 0.99
CA GLY A 73 -8.85 12.27 0.62
C GLY A 73 -7.90 13.24 -0.08
N GLU A 74 -8.45 14.30 -0.67
CA GLU A 74 -7.65 15.43 -1.14
C GLU A 74 -8.37 16.73 -0.73
N TYR A 75 -7.63 17.67 -0.14
CA TYR A 75 -8.12 19.00 0.19
C TYR A 75 -7.17 20.07 -0.33
N TYR A 76 -7.68 21.00 -1.13
CA TYR A 76 -6.85 21.99 -1.84
C TYR A 76 -5.70 21.30 -2.60
N CYS A 77 -5.96 20.22 -3.33
CA CYS A 77 -4.92 19.48 -4.05
C CYS A 77 -3.81 18.85 -3.18
N PHE A 78 -3.91 18.83 -1.84
CA PHE A 78 -3.01 18.06 -0.98
C PHE A 78 -3.66 16.74 -0.62
N ALA A 79 -2.95 15.64 -0.86
CA ALA A 79 -3.43 14.29 -0.66
C ALA A 79 -3.23 13.79 0.78
N SER A 80 -4.02 12.80 1.17
CA SER A 80 -3.74 11.85 2.25
C SER A 80 -3.88 10.42 1.73
N ASP A 81 -3.20 9.46 2.36
CA ASP A 81 -3.28 8.05 1.95
C ASP A 81 -3.27 7.13 3.18
N ILE A 82 -4.40 6.47 3.46
CA ILE A 82 -4.57 5.73 4.72
C ILE A 82 -5.22 4.39 4.41
N THR A 83 -4.58 3.33 4.90
CA THR A 83 -5.12 1.97 4.87
C THR A 83 -5.49 1.46 6.27
N CYS A 84 -6.71 0.94 6.38
CA CYS A 84 -7.25 0.26 7.56
C CYS A 84 -7.63 -1.18 7.22
N SER A 85 -7.05 -2.14 7.94
CA SER A 85 -7.44 -3.56 7.87
C SER A 85 -8.18 -3.99 9.13
N PHE A 86 -9.30 -4.70 8.99
CA PHE A 86 -10.16 -5.10 10.11
C PHE A 86 -11.06 -6.30 9.74
N PRO A 87 -11.55 -7.08 10.70
CA PRO A 87 -12.50 -8.16 10.44
C PRO A 87 -13.86 -7.58 10.07
N ALA A 88 -14.48 -8.04 8.98
CA ALA A 88 -15.75 -7.49 8.50
C ALA A 88 -16.89 -7.61 9.52
N ASN A 89 -16.83 -8.62 10.41
CA ASN A 89 -17.79 -8.84 11.48
C ASN A 89 -17.42 -8.14 12.81
N GLY A 90 -16.33 -7.37 12.85
CA GLY A 90 -15.88 -6.64 14.04
C GLY A 90 -15.17 -7.46 15.12
N LYS A 91 -14.83 -8.74 14.87
CA LYS A 91 -14.08 -9.58 15.82
C LYS A 91 -12.98 -10.38 15.13
N PHE A 92 -11.75 -10.23 15.61
CA PHE A 92 -10.60 -10.93 15.00
C PHE A 92 -10.64 -12.41 15.38
N THR A 93 -10.46 -13.29 14.39
CA THR A 93 -10.06 -14.68 14.66
C THR A 93 -8.60 -14.73 15.11
N GLN A 94 -8.16 -15.87 15.65
CA GLN A 94 -6.77 -16.04 16.07
C GLN A 94 -5.77 -15.87 14.91
N ASP A 95 -6.07 -16.45 13.74
CA ASP A 95 -5.22 -16.32 12.55
C ASP A 95 -5.22 -14.87 12.02
N GLN A 96 -6.39 -14.19 12.01
CA GLN A 96 -6.47 -12.78 11.62
C GLN A 96 -5.67 -11.87 12.55
N LYS A 97 -5.82 -12.07 13.87
CA LYS A 97 -5.06 -11.33 14.89
C LYS A 97 -3.57 -11.52 14.70
N ALA A 98 -3.11 -12.75 14.47
CA ALA A 98 -1.69 -13.05 14.35
C ALA A 98 -1.04 -12.32 13.15
N ILE A 99 -1.68 -12.36 11.97
CA ILE A 99 -1.19 -11.64 10.78
C ILE A 99 -1.31 -10.12 10.97
N TYR A 100 -2.41 -9.65 11.56
CA TYR A 100 -2.63 -8.23 11.83
C TYR A 100 -1.55 -7.64 12.76
N GLU A 101 -1.28 -8.31 13.89
CA GLU A 101 -0.27 -7.88 14.85
C GLU A 101 1.15 -7.96 14.26
N ALA A 102 1.41 -8.88 13.32
CA ALA A 102 2.67 -8.93 12.60
C ALA A 102 2.92 -7.68 11.75
N VAL A 103 1.90 -7.25 10.99
CA VAL A 103 1.97 -6.02 10.21
C VAL A 103 2.07 -4.79 11.14
N LEU A 104 1.28 -4.75 12.21
CA LEU A 104 1.34 -3.67 13.20
C LEU A 104 2.73 -3.55 13.85
N ARG A 105 3.38 -4.69 14.16
CA ARG A 105 4.75 -4.72 14.68
C ARG A 105 5.73 -4.09 13.69
N SER A 106 5.66 -4.46 12.40
CA SER A 106 6.53 -3.89 11.37
C SER A 106 6.30 -2.39 11.16
N CYS A 107 5.04 -1.94 11.11
CA CYS A 107 4.68 -0.53 10.95
C CYS A 107 5.25 0.32 12.09
N ARG A 108 5.04 -0.10 13.34
CA ARG A 108 5.59 0.60 14.53
C ARG A 108 7.11 0.58 14.58
N ALA A 109 7.74 -0.53 14.21
CA ALA A 109 9.20 -0.65 14.19
C ALA A 109 9.84 0.27 13.15
N VAL A 110 9.25 0.36 11.95
CA VAL A 110 9.66 1.30 10.90
C VAL A 110 9.53 2.73 11.41
N MET A 111 8.33 3.15 11.85
CA MET A 111 8.12 4.52 12.34
C MET A 111 9.08 4.89 13.48
N SER A 112 9.33 3.98 14.41
CA SER A 112 10.26 4.22 15.53
C SER A 112 11.73 4.32 15.10
N SER A 113 12.07 3.77 13.92
CA SER A 113 13.43 3.77 13.37
C SER A 113 13.68 4.92 12.40
N MET A 114 12.62 5.53 11.87
CA MET A 114 12.70 6.66 10.94
C MET A 114 13.24 7.90 11.64
N LYS A 115 14.30 8.48 11.05
CA LYS A 115 14.92 9.75 11.43
C LYS A 115 15.83 10.22 10.29
N PRO A 116 16.33 11.46 10.31
CA PRO A 116 17.25 11.96 9.29
C PRO A 116 18.48 11.05 9.11
N GLY A 117 18.85 10.82 7.85
CA GLY A 117 19.99 10.00 7.46
C GLY A 117 19.73 8.49 7.39
N VAL A 118 18.54 8.01 7.78
CA VAL A 118 18.17 6.60 7.59
C VAL A 118 17.88 6.33 6.12
N TRP A 119 18.35 5.21 5.59
CA TRP A 119 18.11 4.81 4.20
C TRP A 119 16.76 4.12 4.05
N TRP A 120 15.87 4.60 3.17
CA TRP A 120 14.52 4.05 3.03
C TRP A 120 14.47 2.55 2.66
N PRO A 121 15.35 2.05 1.77
CA PRO A 121 15.48 0.60 1.52
C PRO A 121 15.80 -0.24 2.76
N ASP A 122 16.51 0.29 3.75
CA ASP A 122 16.76 -0.44 5.00
C ASP A 122 15.51 -0.57 5.86
N MET A 123 14.59 0.41 5.79
CA MET A 123 13.28 0.30 6.44
C MET A 123 12.44 -0.79 5.76
N HIS A 124 12.48 -0.91 4.43
CA HIS A 124 11.80 -1.99 3.72
C HIS A 124 12.32 -3.36 4.16
N ARG A 125 13.66 -3.53 4.24
CA ARG A 125 14.29 -4.76 4.74
C ARG A 125 13.96 -5.04 6.21
N LEU A 126 13.81 -4.00 7.04
CA LEU A 126 13.37 -4.12 8.43
C LEU A 126 11.95 -4.70 8.49
N ALA A 127 11.03 -4.18 7.68
CA ALA A 127 9.66 -4.70 7.61
C ALA A 127 9.64 -6.17 7.11
N ASP A 128 10.38 -6.48 6.04
CA ASP A 128 10.52 -7.86 5.53
C ASP A 128 11.00 -8.82 6.63
N ARG A 129 12.07 -8.46 7.34
CA ARG A 129 12.61 -9.29 8.42
C ARG A 129 11.58 -9.53 9.52
N ILE A 130 10.86 -8.50 9.96
CA ILE A 130 9.82 -8.62 11.00
C ILE A 130 8.68 -9.52 10.52
N HIS A 131 8.24 -9.38 9.26
CA HIS A 131 7.22 -10.27 8.70
C HIS A 131 7.68 -11.73 8.70
N LEU A 132 8.91 -11.99 8.28
CA LEU A 132 9.47 -13.35 8.28
C LEU A 132 9.59 -13.93 9.70
N GLU A 133 10.01 -13.14 10.69
CA GLU A 133 10.05 -13.54 12.10
C GLU A 133 8.66 -13.91 12.63
N GLU A 134 7.65 -13.09 12.34
CA GLU A 134 6.28 -13.34 12.80
C GLU A 134 5.64 -14.52 12.08
N LEU A 135 5.83 -14.64 10.76
CA LEU A 135 5.34 -15.79 9.99
C LEU A 135 6.01 -17.10 10.43
N ALA A 136 7.28 -17.05 10.87
CA ALA A 136 7.94 -18.17 11.51
C ALA A 136 7.34 -18.49 12.90
N ARG A 137 7.04 -17.46 13.71
CA ARG A 137 6.37 -17.62 15.01
C ARG A 137 4.97 -18.21 14.88
N ILE A 138 4.24 -17.87 13.81
CA ILE A 138 2.92 -18.43 13.48
C ILE A 138 3.03 -19.88 12.98
N GLY A 139 4.22 -20.30 12.54
CA GLY A 139 4.49 -21.64 12.03
C GLY A 139 4.25 -21.81 10.53
N ILE A 140 4.00 -20.72 9.80
CA ILE A 140 3.92 -20.73 8.32
C ILE A 140 5.31 -20.96 7.72
N LEU A 141 6.33 -20.35 8.32
CA LEU A 141 7.73 -20.50 7.95
C LEU A 141 8.52 -21.23 9.03
N SER A 142 9.64 -21.84 8.64
CA SER A 142 10.57 -22.53 9.55
C SER A 142 11.99 -22.42 9.03
N GLY A 143 12.97 -22.36 9.93
CA GLY A 143 14.40 -22.23 9.57
C GLY A 143 15.02 -20.88 9.95
N SER A 144 16.15 -20.54 9.33
CA SER A 144 16.90 -19.32 9.63
C SER A 144 16.29 -18.09 8.95
N ILE A 145 15.96 -17.06 9.74
CA ILE A 145 15.46 -15.77 9.22
C ILE A 145 16.49 -15.11 8.29
N ASP A 146 17.78 -15.19 8.61
CA ASP A 146 18.83 -14.61 7.76
C ASP A 146 18.87 -15.29 6.38
N ALA A 147 18.66 -16.61 6.34
CA ALA A 147 18.59 -17.36 5.08
C ALA A 147 17.32 -16.99 4.28
N MET A 148 16.19 -16.77 4.94
CA MET A 148 14.95 -16.31 4.30
C MET A 148 15.12 -14.91 3.68
N VAL A 149 15.80 -14.00 4.39
CA VAL A 149 16.12 -12.64 3.89
C VAL A 149 17.04 -12.72 2.67
N GLN A 150 18.09 -13.56 2.72
CA GLN A 150 18.98 -13.78 1.57
C GLN A 150 18.26 -14.39 0.36
N ALA A 151 17.23 -15.21 0.59
CA ALA A 151 16.38 -15.78 -0.46
C ALA A 151 15.27 -14.82 -0.93
N HIS A 152 15.25 -13.57 -0.46
CA HIS A 152 14.23 -12.56 -0.74
C HIS A 152 12.79 -13.03 -0.44
N LEU A 153 12.61 -13.85 0.60
CA LEU A 153 11.32 -14.46 0.92
C LEU A 153 10.28 -13.43 1.39
N GLY A 154 10.71 -12.30 1.96
CA GLY A 154 9.82 -11.21 2.37
C GLY A 154 8.96 -10.69 1.22
N ALA A 155 9.55 -10.56 0.02
CA ALA A 155 8.86 -10.09 -1.18
C ALA A 155 7.74 -11.02 -1.69
N VAL A 156 7.70 -12.28 -1.24
CA VAL A 156 6.57 -13.18 -1.51
C VAL A 156 5.32 -12.72 -0.75
N PHE A 157 5.50 -12.21 0.47
CA PHE A 157 4.43 -11.76 1.35
C PHE A 157 4.19 -10.24 1.27
N MET A 158 5.18 -9.44 0.89
CA MET A 158 5.08 -8.00 0.65
C MET A 158 5.71 -7.63 -0.71
N PRO A 159 5.01 -7.80 -1.84
CA PRO A 159 5.60 -7.59 -3.18
C PRO A 159 5.70 -6.11 -3.60
N HIS A 160 5.06 -5.20 -2.86
CA HIS A 160 5.10 -3.77 -3.10
C HIS A 160 6.21 -3.08 -2.28
N GLY A 161 6.52 -1.83 -2.59
CA GLY A 161 7.43 -1.04 -1.78
C GLY A 161 6.83 -0.70 -0.40
N LEU A 162 7.67 -0.48 0.61
CA LEU A 162 7.20 -0.17 1.98
C LEU A 162 6.38 1.12 2.09
N GLY A 163 6.57 2.04 1.16
CA GLY A 163 5.88 3.32 1.11
C GLY A 163 6.56 4.29 0.15
N HIS A 164 6.04 5.51 0.11
CA HIS A 164 6.40 6.52 -0.87
C HIS A 164 6.26 7.94 -0.34
N PHE A 165 6.82 8.91 -1.07
CA PHE A 165 6.53 10.32 -0.78
C PHE A 165 5.05 10.64 -1.02
N LEU A 166 4.53 11.55 -0.21
CA LEU A 166 3.15 12.01 -0.23
C LEU A 166 3.13 13.55 -0.22
N GLY A 167 2.30 14.16 -1.05
CA GLY A 167 2.20 15.62 -1.11
C GLY A 167 1.01 16.08 -1.92
N ILE A 168 1.27 16.83 -3.01
CA ILE A 168 0.19 17.22 -3.94
C ILE A 168 -0.32 15.97 -4.69
N ASP A 169 0.61 15.11 -5.11
CA ASP A 169 0.29 13.79 -5.64
C ASP A 169 0.35 12.73 -4.53
N VAL A 170 -0.54 11.75 -4.57
CA VAL A 170 -0.53 10.59 -3.64
C VAL A 170 0.83 9.88 -3.69
N HIS A 171 1.29 9.57 -4.91
CA HIS A 171 2.68 9.15 -5.14
C HIS A 171 3.48 10.37 -5.58
N ASP A 172 4.00 11.12 -4.62
CA ASP A 172 4.64 12.41 -4.89
C ASP A 172 5.97 12.29 -5.63
N VAL A 173 6.40 13.40 -6.23
CA VAL A 173 7.60 13.47 -7.07
C VAL A 173 8.92 13.34 -6.28
N GLY A 174 10.05 13.21 -6.98
CA GLY A 174 11.38 13.32 -6.36
C GLY A 174 11.89 12.08 -5.61
N GLY A 175 11.25 10.92 -5.78
CA GLY A 175 11.71 9.65 -5.22
C GLY A 175 13.01 9.10 -5.83
N TYR A 176 13.26 9.39 -7.11
CA TYR A 176 14.47 8.97 -7.84
C TYR A 176 15.03 10.14 -8.66
N PRO A 177 15.65 11.15 -8.02
CA PRO A 177 16.40 12.18 -8.73
C PRO A 177 17.69 11.59 -9.31
N GLU A 178 18.42 12.39 -10.10
CA GLU A 178 19.74 11.99 -10.62
C GLU A 178 20.67 11.53 -9.49
N GLY A 179 21.34 10.40 -9.68
CA GLY A 179 22.24 9.78 -8.69
C GLY A 179 21.57 8.87 -7.66
N VAL A 180 20.23 8.72 -7.70
CA VAL A 180 19.51 7.76 -6.87
C VAL A 180 18.97 6.63 -7.75
N GLU A 181 19.56 5.45 -7.61
CA GLU A 181 19.23 4.29 -8.44
C GLU A 181 18.16 3.41 -7.79
N ARG A 182 17.37 2.75 -8.64
CA ARG A 182 16.43 1.72 -8.21
C ARG A 182 17.17 0.41 -7.95
N ILE A 183 16.91 -0.22 -6.82
CA ILE A 183 17.49 -1.52 -6.46
C ILE A 183 16.72 -2.62 -7.20
N ASP A 184 17.39 -3.43 -8.01
CA ASP A 184 16.77 -4.55 -8.73
C ASP A 184 16.74 -5.85 -7.91
N GLU A 185 16.11 -5.80 -6.75
CA GLU A 185 15.82 -6.95 -5.89
C GLU A 185 14.30 -7.12 -5.73
N PRO A 186 13.78 -8.34 -5.50
CA PRO A 186 12.37 -8.54 -5.19
C PRO A 186 11.91 -7.68 -4.02
N GLY A 187 10.70 -7.12 -4.10
CA GLY A 187 10.19 -6.13 -3.13
C GLY A 187 10.79 -4.74 -3.36
N LEU A 188 12.11 -4.60 -3.18
CA LEU A 188 12.83 -3.33 -3.28
C LEU A 188 12.69 -2.64 -4.63
N ARG A 189 12.63 -3.38 -5.73
CA ARG A 189 12.40 -2.81 -7.07
C ARG A 189 11.07 -2.05 -7.18
N SER A 190 10.11 -2.35 -6.32
CA SER A 190 8.80 -1.71 -6.25
C SER A 190 8.80 -0.45 -5.37
N LEU A 191 9.89 -0.13 -4.65
CA LEU A 191 9.99 1.10 -3.85
C LEU A 191 9.83 2.35 -4.72
N ARG A 192 9.09 3.35 -4.24
CA ARG A 192 8.94 4.63 -4.98
C ARG A 192 10.04 5.64 -4.68
N THR A 193 10.93 5.34 -3.74
CA THR A 193 12.14 6.11 -3.43
C THR A 193 13.23 5.18 -2.88
N ALA A 194 14.49 5.47 -3.19
CA ALA A 194 15.66 4.82 -2.56
C ALA A 194 16.54 5.84 -1.84
N ARG A 195 15.97 6.99 -1.46
CA ARG A 195 16.67 8.08 -0.79
C ARG A 195 16.90 7.80 0.68
N HIS A 196 17.84 8.55 1.27
CA HIS A 196 17.91 8.72 2.71
C HIS A 196 16.85 9.74 3.15
N LEU A 197 16.35 9.56 4.36
CA LEU A 197 15.34 10.44 4.95
C LEU A 197 15.96 11.78 5.35
N GLU A 198 15.26 12.88 5.08
CA GLU A 198 15.63 14.24 5.47
C GLU A 198 14.43 14.92 6.14
N PRO A 199 14.64 15.86 7.09
CA PRO A 199 13.55 16.62 7.69
C PRO A 199 12.66 17.29 6.65
N GLY A 200 11.35 17.25 6.87
CA GLY A 200 10.33 17.81 5.98
C GLY A 200 9.86 16.87 4.86
N MET A 201 10.48 15.71 4.66
CA MET A 201 9.91 14.67 3.81
C MET A 201 8.63 14.11 4.45
N VAL A 202 7.58 13.96 3.65
CA VAL A 202 6.33 13.30 4.05
C VAL A 202 6.27 11.95 3.35
N LEU A 203 6.04 10.88 4.10
CA LEU A 203 6.01 9.50 3.60
C LEU A 203 4.78 8.76 4.08
N THR A 204 4.31 7.82 3.26
CA THR A 204 3.50 6.69 3.73
C THR A 204 4.40 5.62 4.36
N VAL A 205 3.93 5.00 5.44
CA VAL A 205 4.51 3.78 6.04
C VAL A 205 3.45 2.70 5.97
N GLU A 206 3.52 1.85 4.94
CA GLU A 206 2.42 0.97 4.53
C GLU A 206 2.79 -0.52 4.43
N PRO A 207 3.49 -1.14 5.41
CA PRO A 207 3.81 -2.56 5.32
C PRO A 207 2.54 -3.41 5.22
N GLY A 208 2.65 -4.55 4.54
CA GLY A 208 1.56 -5.50 4.40
C GLY A 208 2.02 -6.93 4.25
N ILE A 209 1.16 -7.87 4.64
CA ILE A 209 1.35 -9.31 4.45
C ILE A 209 0.15 -9.83 3.65
N TYR A 210 0.43 -10.47 2.52
CA TYR A 210 -0.57 -11.06 1.62
C TYR A 210 -0.27 -12.51 1.31
N PHE A 211 -1.33 -13.29 1.10
CA PHE A 211 -1.26 -14.68 0.67
C PHE A 211 -1.68 -14.76 -0.81
N ILE A 212 -0.78 -14.33 -1.69
CA ILE A 212 -1.02 -14.24 -3.14
C ILE A 212 -0.65 -15.56 -3.81
N ASP A 213 -1.63 -16.22 -4.41
CA ASP A 213 -1.47 -17.61 -4.88
C ASP A 213 -0.31 -17.81 -5.83
N HIS A 214 -0.16 -16.95 -6.85
CA HIS A 214 0.90 -17.12 -7.84
C HIS A 214 2.32 -16.93 -7.23
N LEU A 215 2.49 -15.98 -6.30
CA LEU A 215 3.77 -15.75 -5.64
C LEU A 215 4.12 -16.91 -4.70
N LEU A 216 3.12 -17.44 -3.99
CA LEU A 216 3.29 -18.62 -3.14
C LEU A 216 3.63 -19.84 -3.98
N ASP A 217 2.95 -20.06 -5.10
CA ASP A 217 3.20 -21.21 -5.98
C ASP A 217 4.60 -21.15 -6.61
N GLU A 218 5.03 -19.96 -7.06
CA GLU A 218 6.40 -19.72 -7.54
C GLU A 218 7.45 -20.00 -6.46
N ALA A 219 7.21 -19.55 -5.22
CA ALA A 219 8.13 -19.78 -4.10
C ALA A 219 8.17 -21.25 -3.66
N LEU A 220 7.04 -21.96 -3.72
CA LEU A 220 6.93 -23.39 -3.40
C LEU A 220 7.49 -24.30 -4.48
N ALA A 221 7.67 -23.81 -5.70
CA ALA A 221 8.31 -24.51 -6.81
C ALA A 221 9.84 -24.36 -6.81
N ASP A 222 10.36 -23.31 -6.19
CA ASP A 222 11.81 -23.04 -6.06
C ASP A 222 12.39 -23.72 -4.82
N PRO A 223 13.29 -24.72 -4.95
CA PRO A 223 13.87 -25.42 -3.81
C PRO A 223 14.58 -24.52 -2.80
N ALA A 224 15.13 -23.38 -3.24
CA ALA A 224 15.83 -22.43 -2.36
C ALA A 224 14.88 -21.68 -1.41
N ARG A 225 13.58 -21.59 -1.77
CA ARG A 225 12.54 -20.93 -0.96
C ARG A 225 11.56 -21.93 -0.36
N ALA A 226 11.21 -22.97 -1.10
CA ALA A 226 10.24 -24.00 -0.71
C ALA A 226 10.60 -24.71 0.60
N CYS A 227 11.89 -24.81 0.92
CA CYS A 227 12.39 -25.44 2.14
C CYS A 227 11.97 -24.72 3.43
N PHE A 228 11.61 -23.43 3.35
CA PHE A 228 11.18 -22.66 4.51
C PHE A 228 9.68 -22.82 4.83
N PHE A 229 8.86 -23.28 3.88
CA PHE A 229 7.41 -23.31 4.05
C PHE A 229 6.91 -24.57 4.76
N ASN A 230 6.10 -24.37 5.80
CA ASN A 230 5.21 -25.41 6.29
C ASN A 230 3.92 -25.41 5.46
N ARG A 231 3.81 -26.33 4.51
CA ARG A 231 2.69 -26.40 3.54
C ARG A 231 1.34 -26.64 4.21
N GLU A 232 1.29 -27.43 5.28
CA GLU A 232 0.05 -27.72 6.01
C GLU A 232 -0.49 -26.45 6.67
N VAL A 233 0.38 -25.69 7.34
CA VAL A 233 -0.01 -24.43 7.97
C VAL A 233 -0.36 -23.38 6.91
N LEU A 234 0.46 -23.25 5.85
CA LEU A 234 0.21 -22.29 4.76
C LEU A 234 -1.15 -22.52 4.09
N GLN A 235 -1.58 -23.78 3.92
CA GLN A 235 -2.86 -24.09 3.28
C GLN A 235 -4.05 -23.47 4.01
N ARG A 236 -3.97 -23.27 5.34
CA ARG A 236 -5.00 -22.60 6.13
C ARG A 236 -5.13 -21.10 5.81
N PHE A 237 -4.07 -20.48 5.30
CA PHE A 237 -4.03 -19.06 4.94
C PHE A 237 -4.23 -18.80 3.44
N ARG A 238 -4.35 -19.84 2.61
CA ARG A 238 -4.78 -19.67 1.21
C ARG A 238 -6.18 -19.06 1.17
N GLY A 239 -6.36 -18.01 0.38
CA GLY A 239 -7.61 -17.26 0.35
C GLY A 239 -7.86 -16.34 1.56
N PHE A 240 -6.88 -16.19 2.48
CA PHE A 240 -6.96 -15.20 3.58
C PHE A 240 -7.05 -13.76 3.07
N GLY A 241 -6.50 -13.48 1.88
CA GLY A 241 -6.31 -12.14 1.36
C GLY A 241 -5.01 -11.54 1.89
N GLY A 242 -5.11 -10.47 2.67
CA GLY A 242 -3.96 -9.87 3.34
C GLY A 242 -4.30 -8.68 4.22
N VAL A 243 -3.31 -8.23 4.98
CA VAL A 243 -3.39 -7.07 5.87
C VAL A 243 -2.43 -6.00 5.35
N ARG A 244 -2.87 -4.74 5.35
CA ARG A 244 -2.00 -3.55 5.26
C ARG A 244 -2.38 -2.54 6.34
N ILE A 245 -1.38 -1.92 6.93
CA ILE A 245 -1.55 -0.80 7.86
C ILE A 245 -0.70 0.33 7.32
N GLU A 246 -1.33 1.46 7.03
CA GLU A 246 -0.67 2.59 6.40
C GLU A 246 -0.90 3.87 7.19
N GLU A 247 0.21 4.56 7.45
CA GLU A 247 0.28 5.80 8.19
C GLU A 247 0.95 6.88 7.35
N ASP A 248 0.45 8.11 7.42
CA ASP A 248 1.10 9.30 6.89
C ASP A 248 2.01 9.89 7.98
N VAL A 249 3.29 10.07 7.67
CA VAL A 249 4.28 10.60 8.62
C VAL A 249 5.12 11.70 7.98
N VAL A 250 5.55 12.65 8.81
CA VAL A 250 6.54 13.67 8.44
C VAL A 250 7.85 13.37 9.15
N VAL A 251 8.97 13.35 8.43
CA VAL A 251 10.31 13.25 9.02
C VAL A 251 10.64 14.58 9.71
N THR A 252 11.00 14.52 10.98
CA THR A 252 11.42 15.68 11.79
C THR A 252 12.94 15.66 12.01
N ASP A 253 13.48 16.65 12.71
CA ASP A 253 14.93 16.74 12.99
C ASP A 253 15.48 15.55 13.80
N SER A 254 14.62 14.85 14.55
CA SER A 254 15.03 13.76 15.45
C SER A 254 14.26 12.46 15.27
N GLY A 255 13.30 12.38 14.35
CA GLY A 255 12.43 11.22 14.20
C GLY A 255 11.32 11.45 13.18
N THR A 256 10.08 11.13 13.56
CA THR A 256 8.88 11.37 12.76
C THR A 256 7.74 11.96 13.59
N GLU A 257 6.87 12.71 12.94
CA GLU A 257 5.54 13.10 13.43
C GLU A 257 4.49 12.25 12.68
N LEU A 258 3.56 11.65 13.43
CA LEU A 258 2.45 10.87 12.87
C LEU A 258 1.27 11.81 12.58
N LEU A 259 0.81 11.82 11.32
CA LEU A 259 -0.35 12.61 10.89
C LEU A 259 -1.66 11.83 11.03
N THR A 260 -1.61 10.52 10.82
CA THR A 260 -2.79 9.65 10.84
C THR A 260 -3.25 9.35 12.27
N CYS A 261 -4.56 9.38 12.49
CA CYS A 261 -5.16 9.06 13.80
C CYS A 261 -6.40 8.17 13.62
N VAL A 262 -6.18 6.86 13.61
CA VAL A 262 -7.24 5.83 13.52
C VAL A 262 -6.95 4.70 14.51
N PRO A 263 -7.93 3.87 14.87
CA PRO A 263 -7.73 2.67 15.68
C PRO A 263 -6.70 1.71 15.07
N ARG A 264 -5.70 1.25 15.84
CA ARG A 264 -4.63 0.37 15.35
C ARG A 264 -4.39 -0.88 16.17
N THR A 265 -4.67 -0.89 17.47
CA THR A 265 -4.63 -2.15 18.20
C THR A 265 -5.89 -2.97 17.91
N VAL A 266 -5.78 -4.30 18.07
CA VAL A 266 -6.95 -5.19 17.96
C VAL A 266 -8.07 -4.73 18.89
N GLU A 267 -7.73 -4.34 20.12
CA GLU A 267 -8.67 -3.82 21.11
C GLU A 267 -9.36 -2.52 20.63
N GLU A 268 -8.58 -1.55 20.15
CA GLU A 268 -9.12 -0.28 19.63
C GLU A 268 -10.06 -0.49 18.45
N ILE A 269 -9.70 -1.39 17.51
CA ILE A 269 -10.54 -1.68 16.34
C ILE A 269 -11.84 -2.37 16.76
N GLU A 270 -11.76 -3.41 17.59
CA GLU A 270 -12.96 -4.11 18.05
C GLU A 270 -13.88 -3.19 18.86
N ALA A 271 -13.31 -2.30 19.69
CA ALA A 271 -14.07 -1.31 20.43
C ALA A 271 -14.74 -0.28 19.50
N CYS A 272 -14.01 0.23 18.51
CA CYS A 272 -14.54 1.17 17.52
C CYS A 272 -15.71 0.56 16.72
N MET A 273 -15.55 -0.68 16.24
CA MET A 273 -16.57 -1.36 15.43
C MET A 273 -17.81 -1.76 16.25
N ALA A 274 -17.65 -2.00 17.56
CA ALA A 274 -18.77 -2.29 18.46
C ALA A 274 -19.55 -1.03 18.89
N GLY A 275 -19.04 0.18 18.61
CA GLY A 275 -19.66 1.44 18.99
C GLY A 275 -21.06 1.63 18.40
N CYS A 276 -22.05 1.87 19.28
CA CYS A 276 -23.44 2.12 18.88
C CYS A 276 -23.68 3.55 18.35
N ASP A 277 -22.84 4.50 18.75
CA ASP A 277 -22.98 5.91 18.40
C ASP A 277 -22.47 6.17 16.98
N LYS A 278 -23.35 5.94 16.00
CA LYS A 278 -23.12 6.42 14.63
C LYS A 278 -23.42 7.92 14.56
N ALA A 279 -22.44 8.73 14.97
CA ALA A 279 -22.51 10.20 14.91
C ALA A 279 -22.90 10.72 13.52
N PHE A 280 -22.60 9.95 12.47
CA PHE A 280 -23.07 10.19 11.11
C PHE A 280 -24.00 9.07 10.64
N THR A 281 -25.26 9.42 10.39
CA THR A 281 -26.24 8.56 9.69
C THR A 281 -26.81 9.32 8.51
N SER A 282 -26.43 8.92 7.29
CA SER A 282 -27.02 9.49 6.08
C SER A 282 -28.44 8.94 5.88
N PHE A 283 -29.43 9.81 5.68
CA PHE A 283 -30.76 9.40 5.25
C PHE A 283 -30.71 8.85 3.82
N SER A 284 -31.01 7.57 3.63
CA SER A 284 -31.46 7.07 2.33
C SER A 284 -32.95 7.41 2.19
N GLY A 285 -33.26 8.49 1.47
CA GLY A 285 -34.64 8.79 1.07
C GLY A 285 -35.25 7.64 0.25
N PRO A 286 -36.59 7.59 0.08
CA PRO A 286 -37.22 6.57 -0.74
C PRO A 286 -36.65 6.62 -2.17
N LYS A 287 -36.26 5.45 -2.68
CA LYS A 287 -35.77 5.23 -4.04
C LYS A 287 -36.84 5.53 -5.09
#